data_AF-A0A6P4EAP6-F1
#
_entry.id   AF-A0A6P4EAP6-F1
#
_cell.length_a   1.000
_cell.length_b   1.000
_cell.length_c   1.000
_cell.angle_alpha   90.00
_cell.angle_beta   90.00
_cell.angle_gamma   90.00
#
_symmetry.space_group_name_H-M   'P 1'
#
loop_
_entity.id
_entity.type
_entity.pdbx_description
1 polymer ?
#
loop_
_entity_poly.entity_id
_entity_poly.type
_entity_poly.pdbx_seq_one_letter_code
_entity_poly.pdbx_strand_id
1 'polypeptide(L)'
;PVDKYRVRKKFPLPPTIWDGEQKTHCFKERTRSLLREWYLQDPYPNPTKKRELAKATGLNPTQVGNWFKNRRQRDRAAAAKNR
;
A
#
# COMPACT_ATOMS: atom_id res chain seq x y z
N PRO A 1 -3.27 18.63 -6.69
CA PRO A 1 -4.45 19.49 -6.88
C PRO A 1 -5.71 18.66 -7.20
N VAL A 2 -6.80 18.91 -6.47
CA VAL A 2 -8.04 18.11 -6.56
C VAL A 2 -8.71 18.21 -7.93
N ASP A 3 -8.50 19.33 -8.64
CA ASP A 3 -9.09 19.57 -9.95
C ASP A 3 -8.59 18.59 -11.01
N LYS A 4 -7.28 18.27 -10.99
CA LYS A 4 -6.71 17.25 -11.89
C LYS A 4 -7.34 15.86 -11.66
N TYR A 5 -7.69 15.54 -10.41
CA TYR A 5 -8.40 14.29 -10.08
C TYR A 5 -9.85 14.31 -10.60
N ARG A 6 -10.58 15.42 -10.40
CA ARG A 6 -11.96 15.58 -10.89
C ARG A 6 -12.04 15.46 -12.42
N VAL A 7 -11.10 16.06 -13.15
CA VAL A 7 -11.01 15.97 -14.61
C VAL A 7 -10.76 14.53 -15.06
N ARG A 8 -9.78 13.82 -14.49
CA ARG A 8 -9.49 12.40 -14.84
C ARG A 8 -10.64 11.45 -14.52
N LYS A 9 -11.44 11.76 -13.50
CA LYS A 9 -12.63 10.97 -13.13
C LYS A 9 -13.80 11.20 -14.09
N LYS A 10 -13.98 12.45 -14.55
CA LYS A 10 -15.07 12.81 -15.48
C LYS A 10 -14.77 12.39 -16.92
N PHE A 11 -13.49 12.41 -17.31
CA PHE A 11 -13.02 12.07 -18.65
C PHE A 11 -12.00 10.92 -18.57
N PRO A 12 -12.47 9.66 -18.55
CA PRO A 12 -11.60 8.47 -18.59
C PRO A 12 -10.75 8.46 -19.86
N LEU A 13 -9.58 7.81 -19.83
CA LEU A 13 -8.75 7.67 -21.03
C LEU A 13 -9.52 6.86 -22.11
N PRO A 14 -9.33 7.18 -23.39
CA PRO A 14 -9.99 6.43 -24.46
C PRO A 14 -9.51 4.97 -24.50
N PRO A 15 -10.39 4.00 -24.85
CA PRO A 15 -10.05 2.56 -24.87
C PRO A 15 -8.88 2.18 -25.78
N THR A 16 -8.57 3.03 -26.76
CA THR A 16 -7.45 2.83 -27.69
C THR A 16 -6.07 2.91 -27.04
N ILE A 17 -5.99 3.53 -25.85
CA ILE A 17 -4.75 3.70 -25.09
C ILE A 17 -4.86 3.23 -23.63
N TRP A 18 -6.04 2.73 -23.23
CA TRP A 18 -6.32 2.27 -21.87
C TRP A 18 -7.29 1.09 -21.89
N ASP A 19 -6.93 0.01 -21.19
CA ASP A 19 -7.72 -1.20 -21.01
C ASP A 19 -8.89 -1.06 -20.03
N GLY A 20 -9.11 0.11 -19.44
CA GLY A 20 -10.19 0.35 -18.47
C GLY A 20 -9.92 -0.20 -17.07
N GLU A 21 -8.72 -0.77 -16.82
CA GLU A 21 -8.36 -1.20 -15.48
C GLU A 21 -8.16 0.02 -14.57
N GLN A 22 -8.97 0.10 -13.51
CA GLN A 22 -8.74 1.05 -12.44
C GLN A 22 -7.42 0.73 -11.76
N LYS A 23 -6.45 1.65 -11.83
CA LYS A 23 -5.25 1.61 -11.00
C LYS A 23 -5.65 1.77 -9.54
N THR A 24 -5.95 0.65 -8.89
CA THR A 24 -6.08 0.63 -7.45
C THR A 24 -4.69 0.88 -6.87
N HIS A 25 -4.54 1.97 -6.10
CA HIS A 25 -3.29 2.26 -5.39
C HIS A 25 -3.12 1.36 -4.14
N CYS A 26 -3.85 0.26 -4.06
CA CYS A 26 -3.90 -0.66 -2.95
C CYS A 26 -3.47 -2.05 -3.40
N PHE A 27 -2.72 -2.76 -2.55
CA PHE A 27 -2.41 -4.15 -2.81
C PHE A 27 -3.68 -5.02 -2.74
N LYS A 28 -3.66 -6.18 -3.43
CA LYS A 28 -4.73 -7.20 -3.36
C LYS A 28 -5.00 -7.61 -1.91
N GLU A 29 -6.24 -7.98 -1.59
CA GLU A 29 -6.64 -8.26 -0.20
C GLU A 29 -5.74 -9.29 0.48
N ARG A 30 -5.43 -10.39 -0.21
CA ARG A 30 -4.51 -11.43 0.27
C ARG A 30 -3.17 -10.86 0.73
N THR A 31 -2.56 -9.99 -0.07
CA THR A 31 -1.30 -9.32 0.26
C THR A 31 -1.45 -8.39 1.46
N ARG A 32 -2.57 -7.66 1.55
CA ARG A 32 -2.82 -6.77 2.70
C ARG A 32 -3.01 -7.56 4.00
N SER A 33 -3.75 -8.67 3.97
CA SER A 33 -3.98 -9.52 5.12
C SER A 33 -2.66 -10.10 5.65
N LEU A 34 -1.82 -10.63 4.75
CA LEU A 34 -0.51 -11.18 5.13
C LEU A 34 0.41 -10.11 5.77
N LEU A 35 0.44 -8.90 5.20
CA LEU A 35 1.20 -7.78 5.77
C LEU A 35 0.68 -7.35 7.15
N ARG A 36 -0.65 -7.37 7.35
CA ARG A 36 -1.27 -7.04 8.65
C ARG A 36 -0.96 -8.09 9.71
N GLU A 37 -1.07 -9.36 9.38
CA GLU A 37 -0.75 -10.47 10.29
C GLU A 37 0.70 -10.39 10.76
N TRP A 38 1.64 -10.24 9.83
CA TRP A 38 3.05 -10.05 10.16
C TRP A 38 3.32 -8.80 11.01
N TYR A 39 2.60 -7.72 10.75
CA TYR A 39 2.75 -6.48 11.51
C TYR A 39 2.38 -6.64 12.99
N LEU A 40 1.40 -7.48 13.31
CA LEU A 40 1.04 -7.78 14.70
C LEU A 40 2.15 -8.53 15.44
N GLN A 41 2.96 -9.31 14.72
CA GLN A 41 4.08 -10.07 15.29
C GLN A 41 5.35 -9.23 15.40
N ASP A 42 5.72 -8.51 14.34
CA ASP A 42 6.96 -7.75 14.25
C ASP A 42 6.77 -6.47 13.42
N PRO A 43 6.46 -5.31 14.05
CA PRO A 43 6.32 -4.03 13.37
C PRO A 43 7.62 -3.50 12.75
N TYR A 44 8.79 -4.08 13.10
CA TYR A 44 10.11 -3.62 12.67
C TYR A 44 10.95 -4.78 12.08
N PRO A 45 10.50 -5.38 10.97
CA PRO A 45 11.19 -6.53 10.40
C PRO A 45 12.60 -6.13 9.93
N ASN A 46 13.57 -7.00 10.23
CA ASN A 46 14.95 -6.85 9.75
C ASN A 46 15.04 -7.05 8.22
N PRO A 47 16.17 -6.70 7.57
CA PRO A 47 16.30 -6.81 6.12
C PRO A 47 16.03 -8.20 5.54
N THR A 48 16.40 -9.27 6.25
CA THR A 48 16.16 -10.65 5.81
C THR A 48 14.67 -10.97 5.81
N LYS A 49 13.98 -10.71 6.93
CA LYS A 49 12.52 -10.86 7.05
C LYS A 49 11.75 -10.04 6.01
N LYS A 50 12.22 -8.83 5.68
CA LYS A 50 11.62 -8.02 4.60
C LYS A 50 11.73 -8.70 3.23
N ARG A 51 12.84 -9.38 2.93
CA ARG A 51 13.01 -10.13 1.67
C ARG A 51 12.12 -11.37 1.63
N GLU A 52 11.95 -12.07 2.75
CA GLU A 52 11.03 -13.20 2.86
C GLU A 52 9.57 -12.77 2.63
N LEU A 53 9.16 -11.69 3.30
CA LEU A 53 7.85 -11.06 3.09
C LEU A 53 7.63 -10.63 1.64
N ALA A 54 8.66 -10.04 1.01
CA ALA A 54 8.60 -9.66 -0.40
C ALA A 54 8.33 -10.87 -1.30
N LYS A 55 9.04 -11.99 -1.09
CA LYS A 55 8.79 -13.26 -1.80
C LYS A 55 7.37 -13.77 -1.57
N ALA A 56 6.90 -13.79 -0.32
CA ALA A 56 5.58 -14.31 0.03
C ALA A 56 4.42 -13.44 -0.50
N THR A 57 4.62 -12.13 -0.58
CA THR A 57 3.60 -11.17 -1.02
C THR A 57 3.63 -10.87 -2.53
N GLY A 58 4.70 -11.27 -3.23
CA GLY A 58 4.95 -10.88 -4.62
C GLY A 58 5.30 -9.39 -4.78
N LEU A 59 5.78 -8.74 -3.72
CA LEU A 59 6.16 -7.33 -3.72
C LEU A 59 7.67 -7.16 -3.76
N ASN A 60 8.14 -5.98 -4.15
CA ASN A 60 9.54 -5.59 -4.01
C ASN A 60 9.87 -5.31 -2.52
N PRO A 61 11.07 -5.64 -1.99
CA PRO A 61 11.42 -5.34 -0.59
C PRO A 61 11.25 -3.87 -0.19
N THR A 62 11.42 -2.94 -1.14
CA THR A 62 11.14 -1.50 -0.92
C THR A 62 9.66 -1.22 -0.68
N GLN A 63 8.74 -1.89 -1.39
CA GLN A 63 7.30 -1.74 -1.18
C GLN A 63 6.89 -2.26 0.19
N VAL A 64 7.43 -3.40 0.62
CA VAL A 64 7.25 -3.94 1.97
C VAL A 64 7.77 -2.93 2.99
N GLY A 65 9.01 -2.45 2.84
CA GLY A 65 9.59 -1.44 3.74
C GLY A 65 8.75 -0.18 3.88
N ASN A 66 8.24 0.35 2.76
CA ASN A 66 7.36 1.51 2.74
C ASN A 66 6.01 1.23 3.40
N TRP A 67 5.43 0.05 3.18
CA TRP A 67 4.17 -0.32 3.83
C TRP A 67 4.31 -0.32 5.35
N PHE A 68 5.37 -0.93 5.90
CA PHE A 68 5.63 -0.95 7.35
C PHE A 68 5.89 0.46 7.90
N LYS A 69 6.69 1.27 7.20
CA LYS A 69 6.92 2.69 7.57
C LYS A 69 5.61 3.47 7.64
N ASN A 70 4.78 3.37 6.61
CA ASN A 70 3.52 4.08 6.51
C ASN A 70 2.50 3.59 7.54
N ARG A 71 2.49 2.28 7.84
CA ARG A 71 1.60 1.71 8.87
C ARG A 71 1.92 2.30 10.25
N ARG A 72 3.20 2.33 10.65
CA ARG A 72 3.62 2.94 11.92
C ARG A 72 3.30 4.43 12.00
N GLN A 73 3.43 5.16 10.89
CA GLN A 73 3.04 6.57 10.83
C GLN A 73 1.54 6.76 11.08
N ARG A 74 0.69 5.90 10.51
CA ARG A 74 -0.77 5.94 10.75
C ARG A 74 -1.11 5.62 12.20
N ASP A 75 -0.42 4.66 12.82
CA ASP A 75 -0.66 4.30 14.22
C ASP A 75 -0.32 5.47 15.15
N ARG A 76 0.82 6.15 14.92
CA ARG A 76 1.16 7.37 15.66
C ARG A 76 0.16 8.50 15.43
N ALA A 77 -0.27 8.72 14.19
CA ALA A 77 -1.26 9.75 13.88
C ALA A 77 -2.63 9.45 14.52
N ALA A 78 -3.01 8.17 14.59
CA ALA A 78 -4.23 7.74 15.30
C ALA A 78 -4.09 7.95 16.80
N ALA A 79 -2.97 7.58 17.41
CA ALA A 79 -2.71 7.82 18.83
C ALA A 79 -2.74 9.32 19.18
N ALA A 80 -2.17 10.17 18.33
CA ALA A 80 -2.16 11.62 18.52
C ALA A 80 -3.55 12.28 18.43
N LYS A 81 -4.50 11.68 17.70
CA LYS A 81 -5.89 12.17 17.61
C LYS A 81 -6.77 11.78 18.80
N ASN A 82 -6.36 10.75 19.55
CA ASN A 82 -7.08 10.26 20.72
C ASN A 82 -6.53 10.87 22.03
N ARG A 83 -5.73 11.92 21.92
CA ARG A 83 -5.14 12.67 23.03
C ARG A 83 -5.62 14.12 22.92
#